data_AF-A0A7S0FC12-F1
#
_entry.id   AF-A0A7S0FC12-F1
#
_cell.length_a   1.000
_cell.length_b   1.000
_cell.length_c   1.000
_cell.angle_alpha   90.00
_cell.angle_beta   90.00
_cell.angle_gamma   90.00
#
_symmetry.space_group_name_H-M   'P 1'
#
loop_
_entity.id
_entity.type
_entity.pdbx_description
1 polymer ?
#
loop_
_entity_poly.entity_id
_entity_poly.type
_entity_poly.pdbx_seq_one_letter_code
_entity_poly.pdbx_strand_id
1 'polypeptide(L)'
;DYGKPPGGRRVRPWNGASTGKNKKDETNRSISGKITAFEHQSILITSVWMTEKSQCCPAEVKGICYYSLQDVSLGQFLRDSCFNLSLKCQNTSCKKSVLEHSLSFIHNDG
;
A
#
# COMPACT_ATOMS: atom_id res chain seq x y z
N ASP A 1 -20.90 -3.96 -15.49
CA ASP A 1 -21.34 -2.66 -14.98
C ASP A 1 -20.71 -2.47 -13.60
N TYR A 2 -19.65 -1.66 -13.49
CA TYR A 2 -18.79 -1.62 -12.30
C TYR A 2 -19.11 -0.48 -11.33
N GLY A 3 -20.24 0.21 -11.51
CA GLY A 3 -20.67 1.30 -10.62
C GLY A 3 -19.71 2.51 -10.63
N LYS A 4 -20.25 3.69 -10.33
CA LYS A 4 -19.40 4.88 -10.17
C LYS A 4 -18.73 4.85 -8.79
N PRO A 5 -17.42 5.11 -8.68
CA PRO A 5 -16.77 5.24 -7.38
C PRO A 5 -17.41 6.40 -6.60
N PRO A 6 -17.66 6.23 -5.28
CA PRO A 6 -18.28 7.29 -4.48
C PRO A 6 -17.35 8.50 -4.41
N GLY A 7 -17.88 9.67 -4.77
CA GLY A 7 -17.15 10.93 -4.73
C GLY A 7 -16.86 11.35 -3.29
N GLY A 8 -15.60 11.71 -2.99
CA GLY A 8 -15.22 12.29 -1.70
C GLY A 8 -14.15 11.55 -0.88
N ARG A 9 -13.48 10.51 -1.42
CA ARG A 9 -12.35 9.89 -0.71
C ARG A 9 -11.18 10.87 -0.56
N ARG A 10 -11.10 11.55 0.59
CA ARG A 10 -9.88 12.22 1.02
C ARG A 10 -8.93 11.15 1.57
N VAL A 11 -7.88 10.84 0.81
CA VAL A 11 -6.78 9.98 1.25
C VAL A 11 -6.02 10.75 2.34
N ARG A 12 -5.99 10.21 3.56
CA ARG A 12 -5.11 10.74 4.62
C ARG A 12 -3.71 10.12 4.45
N PRO A 13 -2.63 10.90 4.57
CA PRO A 13 -1.28 10.34 4.66
C PRO A 13 -1.18 9.40 5.87
N TRP A 14 -0.49 8.28 5.69
CA TRP A 14 -0.18 7.35 6.78
C TRP A 14 0.81 8.00 7.74
N ASN A 15 0.38 8.24 8.99
CA ASN A 15 1.26 8.72 10.07
C ASN A 15 2.09 7.54 10.61
N GLY A 16 3.11 7.13 9.86
CA GLY A 16 4.10 6.14 10.28
C GLY A 16 5.24 6.70 11.13
N ALA A 17 5.17 7.96 11.56
CA ALA A 17 6.19 8.58 12.40
C ALA A 17 5.54 9.35 13.56
N SER A 18 5.43 8.72 14.73
CA SER A 18 5.20 9.38 16.01
C SER A 18 6.47 9.35 16.85
N THR A 19 7.43 10.21 16.51
CA THR A 19 8.29 10.84 17.51
C THR A 19 7.40 11.77 18.35
N GLY A 20 6.97 11.33 19.53
CA GLY A 20 6.24 12.22 20.43
C GLY A 20 5.38 11.50 21.45
N LYS A 21 5.79 11.60 22.70
CA LYS A 21 5.11 11.16 23.93
C LYS A 21 3.60 11.47 23.90
N ASN A 22 2.74 10.48 23.69
CA ASN A 22 1.40 10.39 24.29
C ASN A 22 0.85 8.98 24.11
N LYS A 23 1.11 8.17 25.13
CA LYS A 23 0.79 6.75 25.25
C LYS A 23 -0.65 6.62 25.74
N LYS A 24 -1.66 6.64 24.86
CA LYS A 24 -3.04 6.31 25.28
C LYS A 24 -4.00 5.73 24.24
N ASP A 25 -3.69 5.77 22.93
CA ASP A 25 -4.62 5.26 21.89
C ASP A 25 -4.04 4.10 21.07
N GLU A 26 -3.22 3.25 21.69
CA GLU A 26 -2.52 2.14 21.01
C GLU A 26 -2.95 0.75 21.54
N THR A 27 -4.15 0.65 22.10
CA THR A 27 -4.66 -0.53 22.82
C THR A 27 -5.65 -1.41 22.05
N ASN A 28 -5.66 -1.34 20.71
CA ASN A 28 -6.47 -2.26 19.88
C ASN A 28 -5.65 -3.16 18.95
N ARG A 29 -4.46 -3.59 19.39
CA ARG A 29 -3.82 -4.82 18.88
C ARG A 29 -3.96 -5.89 19.96
N SER A 30 -4.69 -6.95 19.62
CA SER A 30 -5.33 -7.92 20.51
C SER A 30 -4.51 -8.36 21.74
N ILE A 31 -4.95 -7.90 22.91
CA ILE A 31 -4.43 -8.26 24.25
C ILE A 31 -4.68 -9.75 24.60
N SER A 32 -5.50 -10.47 23.83
CA SER A 32 -5.89 -11.87 24.13
C SER A 32 -5.05 -12.95 23.42
N GLY A 33 -4.14 -12.62 22.50
CA GLY A 33 -3.37 -13.61 21.73
C GLY A 33 -4.20 -14.55 20.83
N LYS A 34 -5.52 -14.34 20.73
CA LYS A 34 -6.42 -15.09 19.85
C LYS A 34 -6.68 -14.26 18.60
N ILE A 35 -5.98 -14.58 17.52
CA ILE A 35 -6.27 -14.00 16.21
C ILE A 35 -7.62 -14.58 15.74
N THR A 36 -8.60 -13.72 15.50
CA THR A 36 -9.88 -14.16 14.90
C THR A 36 -9.94 -13.79 13.42
N ALA A 37 -10.69 -14.57 12.63
CA ALA A 37 -10.85 -14.32 11.19
C ALA A 37 -11.51 -12.97 10.86
N PHE A 38 -12.15 -12.32 11.84
CA PHE A 38 -12.84 -11.03 11.67
C PHE A 38 -12.08 -9.86 12.31
N GLU A 39 -10.95 -10.12 12.96
CA GLU A 39 -10.10 -9.03 13.44
C GLU A 39 -9.49 -8.28 12.26
N HIS A 40 -9.35 -6.97 12.44
CA HIS A 40 -8.69 -6.13 11.46
C HIS A 40 -7.25 -6.62 11.23
N GLN A 41 -6.93 -6.94 9.99
CA GLN A 41 -5.63 -7.44 9.59
C GLN A 41 -5.09 -6.62 8.42
N SER A 42 -3.77 -6.58 8.27
CA SER A 42 -3.13 -5.91 7.16
C SER A 42 -1.95 -6.71 6.65
N ILE A 43 -1.80 -6.80 5.33
CA ILE A 43 -0.60 -7.30 4.68
C ILE A 43 0.26 -6.09 4.31
N LEU A 44 1.50 -6.06 4.79
CA LEU A 44 2.46 -5.01 4.46
C LEU A 44 3.38 -5.49 3.36
N ILE A 45 3.45 -4.75 2.28
CA ILE A 45 4.20 -5.13 1.09
C ILE A 45 5.10 -3.96 0.71
N THR A 46 6.40 -4.22 0.65
CA THR A 46 7.36 -3.29 0.08
C THR A 46 7.28 -3.39 -1.44
N SER A 47 7.03 -2.26 -2.10
CA SER A 47 7.01 -2.14 -3.55
C SER A 47 8.21 -1.36 -4.05
N VAL A 48 8.88 -1.87 -5.08
CA VAL A 48 10.06 -1.23 -5.68
C VAL A 48 9.89 -1.16 -7.19
N TRP A 49 10.06 0.04 -7.74
CA TRP A 49 10.11 0.25 -9.18
C TRP A 49 11.51 -0.02 -9.68
N MET A 50 11.63 -1.01 -10.56
CA MET A 50 12.87 -1.40 -11.19
C MET A 50 12.80 -1.07 -12.68
N THR A 51 13.89 -0.54 -13.22
CA THR A 51 14.20 -0.60 -14.66
C THR A 51 15.21 -1.73 -14.87
N GLU A 52 15.46 -2.13 -16.13
CA GLU A 52 16.25 -3.34 -16.49
C GLU A 52 17.45 -3.68 -15.61
N LYS A 53 18.20 -2.68 -15.13
CA LYS A 53 19.44 -2.90 -14.35
C LYS A 53 19.47 -2.18 -13.00
N SER A 54 18.46 -1.39 -12.66
CA SER A 54 18.53 -0.54 -11.47
C SER A 54 17.16 -0.20 -10.89
N GLN A 55 17.17 -0.03 -9.57
CA GLN A 55 16.07 0.57 -8.84
C GLN A 55 15.87 2.02 -9.29
N CYS A 56 14.67 2.31 -9.75
CA CYS A 56 14.32 3.59 -10.33
C CYS A 56 13.78 4.58 -9.27
N CYS A 57 13.00 4.09 -8.31
CA CYS A 57 12.46 4.88 -7.20
C CYS A 57 12.80 4.23 -5.86
N PRO A 58 12.88 5.01 -4.76
CA PRO A 58 12.96 4.45 -3.41
C PRO A 58 11.85 3.41 -3.14
N ALA A 59 12.14 2.46 -2.25
CA ALA A 59 11.17 1.46 -1.86
C ALA A 59 9.99 2.11 -1.12
N GLU A 60 8.77 1.71 -1.45
CA GLU A 60 7.54 2.20 -0.86
C GLU A 60 6.82 1.06 -0.13
N VAL A 61 6.52 1.23 1.16
CA VAL A 61 5.73 0.25 1.92
C VAL A 61 4.25 0.54 1.74
N LYS A 62 3.51 -0.42 1.18
CA LYS A 62 2.07 -0.38 0.98
C LYS A 62 1.36 -1.36 1.90
N GLY A 63 0.25 -0.94 2.48
CA GLY A 63 -0.61 -1.80 3.31
C GLY A 63 -1.88 -2.18 2.57
N ILE A 64 -2.18 -3.48 2.48
CA ILE A 64 -3.50 -3.98 2.11
C ILE A 64 -4.25 -4.28 3.40
N CYS A 65 -5.26 -3.46 3.70
CA CYS A 65 -6.10 -3.60 4.87
C CYS A 65 -7.28 -4.54 4.59
N TYR A 66 -7.63 -5.37 5.58
CA TYR A 66 -8.75 -6.32 5.56
C TYR A 66 -9.62 -6.14 6.81
N TYR A 67 -10.92 -6.42 6.64
CA TYR A 67 -11.97 -6.24 7.63
C TYR A 67 -12.09 -4.80 8.15
N SER A 68 -11.87 -3.81 7.28
CA SER A 68 -12.07 -2.37 7.53
C SER A 68 -13.00 -1.73 6.50
N LEU A 69 -13.53 -0.55 6.83
CA LEU A 69 -14.34 0.24 5.90
C LEU A 69 -13.56 0.77 4.69
N GLN A 70 -12.23 0.66 4.70
CA GLN A 70 -11.33 1.17 3.67
C GLN A 70 -10.62 0.04 2.91
N ASP A 71 -11.11 -1.19 3.07
CA ASP A 71 -10.50 -2.34 2.43
C ASP A 71 -10.51 -2.20 0.91
N VAL A 72 -9.38 -2.58 0.33
CA VAL A 72 -9.27 -2.80 -1.09
C VAL A 72 -9.07 -4.29 -1.30
N SER A 73 -9.81 -4.87 -2.24
CA SER A 73 -9.54 -6.24 -2.64
C SER A 73 -8.14 -6.34 -3.23
N LEU A 74 -7.48 -7.49 -3.08
CA LEU A 74 -6.16 -7.71 -3.68
C LEU A 74 -6.18 -7.42 -5.19
N GLY A 75 -7.25 -7.82 -5.89
CA GLY A 75 -7.40 -7.51 -7.32
C GLY A 75 -7.49 -6.02 -7.62
N GLN A 76 -8.17 -5.23 -6.78
CA GLN A 76 -8.21 -3.78 -6.94
C GLN A 76 -6.82 -3.16 -6.68
N PHE A 77 -6.13 -3.60 -5.63
CA PHE A 77 -4.77 -3.17 -5.32
C PHE A 77 -3.80 -3.42 -6.49
N LEU A 78 -3.85 -4.62 -7.09
CA LEU A 78 -3.01 -4.98 -8.24
C LEU A 78 -3.36 -4.13 -9.48
N ARG A 79 -4.65 -3.87 -9.73
CA ARG A 79 -5.06 -2.96 -10.83
C ARG A 79 -4.50 -1.56 -10.66
N ASP A 80 -4.63 -1.00 -9.47
CA ASP A 80 -4.21 0.37 -9.20
C ASP A 80 -2.67 0.50 -9.19
N SER A 81 -1.96 -0.52 -8.70
CA SER A 81 -0.50 -0.50 -8.57
C SER A 81 0.25 -0.93 -9.83
N CYS A 82 -0.25 -1.94 -10.56
CA CYS A 82 0.49 -2.60 -11.64
C CYS A 82 -0.10 -2.32 -13.03
N PHE A 83 -1.42 -2.13 -13.13
CA PHE A 83 -2.13 -2.07 -14.41
C PHE A 83 -2.71 -0.68 -14.72
N ASN A 84 -2.40 0.31 -13.89
CA ASN A 84 -2.76 1.70 -14.17
C ASN A 84 -1.76 2.31 -15.15
N LEU A 85 -2.09 2.25 -16.45
CA LEU A 85 -1.26 2.80 -17.53
C LEU A 85 -1.08 4.33 -17.47
N SER A 86 -1.89 5.02 -16.67
CA SER A 86 -1.76 6.46 -16.41
C SER A 86 -0.62 6.75 -15.43
N LEU A 87 -0.18 5.74 -14.68
CA LEU A 87 0.87 5.85 -13.69
C LEU A 87 2.23 5.96 -14.39
N LYS A 88 2.99 6.97 -14.00
CA LYS A 88 4.35 7.21 -14.47
C LYS A 88 5.32 7.04 -13.33
N CYS A 89 6.56 6.71 -13.67
CA CYS A 89 7.64 6.65 -12.69
C CYS A 89 7.77 8.00 -11.95
N GLN A 90 7.77 7.95 -10.62
CA GLN A 90 7.87 9.16 -9.78
C GLN A 90 9.29 9.74 -9.75
N ASN A 91 10.28 8.99 -10.24
CA ASN A 91 11.62 9.51 -10.45
C ASN A 91 11.60 10.59 -11.55
N THR A 92 11.97 11.81 -11.17
CA THR A 92 11.98 13.00 -12.03
C THR A 92 12.93 12.88 -13.23
N SER A 93 13.94 12.00 -13.18
CA SER A 93 14.85 11.77 -14.31
C SER A 93 14.36 10.65 -15.26
N CYS A 94 13.58 9.70 -14.76
CA CYS A 94 13.09 8.58 -15.58
C CYS A 94 11.86 8.97 -16.40
N LYS A 95 10.78 9.43 -15.75
CA LYS A 95 9.48 9.80 -16.35
C LYS A 95 8.83 8.77 -17.30
N LYS A 96 9.42 7.59 -17.48
CA LYS A 96 8.92 6.50 -18.33
C LYS A 96 7.62 5.92 -17.76
N SER A 97 6.85 5.26 -18.63
CA SER A 97 5.59 4.64 -18.26
C SER A 97 5.79 3.43 -17.34
N VAL A 98 4.73 3.02 -16.63
CA VAL A 98 4.75 1.77 -15.84
C VAL A 98 5.11 0.53 -16.66
N LEU A 99 4.84 0.51 -17.97
CA LEU A 99 5.14 -0.62 -18.85
C LEU A 99 6.65 -0.84 -19.06
N GLU A 100 7.46 0.19 -18.85
CA GLU A 100 8.93 0.11 -18.95
C GLU A 100 9.59 -0.26 -17.62
N HIS A 101 8.78 -0.59 -16.61
CA HIS A 101 9.25 -0.93 -15.28
C HIS A 101 8.74 -2.30 -14.85
N SER A 102 9.56 -2.97 -14.04
CA SER A 102 9.12 -4.09 -13.23
C SER A 102 8.78 -3.58 -11.85
N LEU A 103 7.57 -3.87 -11.36
CA LEU A 103 7.16 -3.56 -10.01
C LEU A 103 7.30 -4.82 -9.15
N SER A 104 8.28 -4.82 -8.25
CA SER A 104 8.53 -5.93 -7.33
C SER A 104 7.82 -5.70 -6.01
N PHE A 105 7.16 -6.74 -5.49
CA PHE A 105 6.45 -6.74 -4.22
C PHE A 105 7.09 -7.74 -3.27
N ILE A 106 7.49 -7.27 -2.09
CA ILE A 106 8.30 -8.00 -1.12
C ILE A 106 7.56 -7.96 0.22
N HIS A 107 7.34 -9.10 0.86
CA HIS A 107 6.64 -9.19 2.14
C HIS A 107 7.60 -9.67 3.23
N ASN A 108 7.67 -8.94 4.35
CA ASN A 108 8.47 -9.26 5.53
C ASN A 108 9.96 -9.56 5.23
N ASP A 109 10.37 -10.83 5.26
CA ASP A 109 11.77 -11.28 5.26
C ASP A 109 12.43 -11.34 3.85
N GLY A 110 11.78 -10.77 2.83
CA GLY A 110 12.31 -10.77 1.46
C GLY A 110 11.56 -11.73 0.56
#